data_AF-A0A2J9DZ21-F1
#
_entry.id   AF-A0A2J9DZ21-F1
#
_cell.length_a   1.000
_cell.length_b   1.000
_cell.length_c   1.000
_cell.angle_alpha   90.00
_cell.angle_beta   90.00
_cell.angle_gamma   90.00
#
_symmetry.space_group_name_H-M   'P 1'
#
loop_
_entity.id
_entity.type
_entity.pdbx_description
1 polymer ?
#
loop_
_entity_poly.entity_id
_entity_poly.type
_entity_poly.pdbx_seq_one_letter_code
_entity_poly.pdbx_strand_id
1 'polypeptide(L)'
;MITSLNSTSTNANCNNSMDNTSDLDTDAPYSEVPRFDSLMDAINALSTDAHHPIIKSLDEVDLRPVSGGDINQASVLTLPNSKADLSQVADNNDQTVQNQSQNPQVFLKQNTLNNAPLLFAEVDGLCAIAATGARTCRPLAYGVDNKIGRSFLLLSMIQPYQGSRSDKDAGWYDLAKQLATLHKAVPPQPDKASINSDSVEDENKQTATWYAGWFSDNYIGSNPQRNQWTENWYEFFATQRLGEQTKLAFDNHRISRQILRQLENLQQKLSLYLPDYPLTDDGGQPRPSLLHGDLWAGNAMLGQADDYIGKDKAQQAVGYLIDPAVYVGHPETDLAMTQLFGGFSESFYEAYVAYGLTEDGFADRVDIYNLYHYLNHLNLFGSGYLNAVEHIAKRYG
;
A
#
# COMPACT_ATOMS: atom_id res chain seq x y z
N MET A 1 -45.15 -9.58 26.48
CA MET A 1 -45.69 -8.19 26.46
C MET A 1 -44.74 -7.37 27.32
N ILE A 2 -43.71 -6.73 26.72
CA ILE A 2 -43.71 -5.29 26.30
C ILE A 2 -43.90 -4.43 27.56
N THR A 3 -42.97 -3.61 28.08
CA THR A 3 -42.01 -2.60 27.57
C THR A 3 -41.22 -2.09 28.81
N SER A 4 -40.10 -1.36 28.81
CA SER A 4 -39.30 -0.58 27.85
C SER A 4 -37.90 -0.36 28.45
N LEU A 5 -36.90 -0.34 27.57
CA LEU A 5 -35.53 0.12 27.81
C LEU A 5 -35.48 1.66 27.96
N ASN A 6 -34.59 2.15 28.81
CA ASN A 6 -33.97 3.47 28.68
C ASN A 6 -32.48 3.34 28.93
N SER A 7 -31.71 3.74 27.92
CA SER A 7 -30.26 3.79 27.87
C SER A 7 -29.75 5.09 28.49
N THR A 8 -28.73 5.00 29.34
CA THR A 8 -27.90 6.13 29.75
C THR A 8 -26.48 5.89 29.26
N SER A 9 -26.02 6.77 28.37
CA SER A 9 -24.63 6.88 27.94
C SER A 9 -23.77 7.44 29.08
N THR A 10 -22.63 6.83 29.31
CA THR A 10 -21.59 7.37 30.20
C THR A 10 -20.36 7.71 29.36
N ASN A 11 -20.18 9.01 29.14
CA ASN A 11 -18.90 9.63 28.80
C ASN A 11 -17.89 9.35 29.91
N ALA A 12 -16.68 8.93 29.56
CA ALA A 12 -15.52 8.99 30.45
C ALA A 12 -14.39 9.74 29.76
N ASN A 13 -14.28 11.02 30.12
CA ASN A 13 -13.11 11.87 29.93
C ASN A 13 -11.95 11.36 30.79
N CYS A 14 -10.76 11.25 30.22
CA CYS A 14 -9.51 11.28 30.98
C CYS A 14 -8.54 12.27 30.31
N ASN A 15 -8.49 13.49 30.86
CA ASN A 15 -7.38 14.42 30.70
C ASN A 15 -6.68 14.55 32.06
N ASN A 16 -5.37 14.32 32.10
CA ASN A 16 -4.36 15.22 32.69
C ASN A 16 -3.03 14.48 32.97
N SER A 17 -1.98 14.86 32.24
CA SER A 17 -0.72 15.29 32.86
C SER A 17 0.09 16.10 31.83
N MET A 18 0.15 17.41 32.03
CA MET A 18 1.05 18.31 31.33
C MET A 18 2.48 18.12 31.86
N ASP A 19 3.45 17.95 30.97
CA ASP A 19 4.76 18.53 31.16
C ASP A 19 5.33 19.03 29.82
N ASN A 20 5.98 20.20 29.88
CA ASN A 20 6.31 21.07 28.76
C ASN A 20 7.50 20.58 27.92
N THR A 21 7.28 20.32 26.63
CA THR A 21 8.28 20.61 25.57
C THR A 21 7.55 21.12 24.32
N SER A 22 7.85 22.36 23.97
CA SER A 22 7.35 23.11 22.82
C SER A 22 7.86 22.59 21.47
N ASP A 23 6.98 22.68 20.47
CA ASP A 23 7.21 22.70 19.02
C ASP A 23 7.74 21.43 18.35
N LEU A 24 6.85 20.45 18.20
CA LEU A 24 6.78 19.63 16.98
C LEU A 24 5.30 19.48 16.60
N ASP A 25 4.93 19.99 15.43
CA ASP A 25 3.64 19.77 14.76
C ASP A 25 3.38 18.25 14.65
N THR A 26 2.59 17.71 15.58
CA THR A 26 2.05 16.36 15.48
C THR A 26 0.67 16.44 14.83
N ASP A 27 0.64 16.74 13.54
CA ASP A 27 -0.53 16.42 12.72
C ASP A 27 -0.64 14.88 12.67
N ALA A 28 -1.61 14.34 13.39
CA ALA A 28 -1.95 12.92 13.31
C ALA A 28 -2.17 12.56 11.83
N PRO A 29 -1.47 11.59 11.24
CA PRO A 29 -1.52 11.40 9.80
C PRO A 29 -2.92 10.90 9.42
N TYR A 30 -3.68 11.71 8.69
CA TYR A 30 -4.98 11.39 8.09
C TYR A 30 -6.12 11.13 9.08
N SER A 31 -6.60 12.19 9.73
CA SER A 31 -7.96 12.18 10.30
C SER A 31 -8.98 11.95 9.17
N GLU A 32 -9.62 10.77 9.17
CA GLU A 32 -10.71 10.30 8.29
C GLU A 32 -10.69 10.81 6.83
N VAL A 33 -10.22 9.97 5.90
CA VAL A 33 -10.43 10.23 4.46
C VAL A 33 -11.94 10.30 4.20
N PRO A 34 -12.48 11.38 3.63
CA PRO A 34 -13.92 11.55 3.47
C PRO A 34 -14.48 10.60 2.42
N ARG A 35 -15.60 9.97 2.76
CA ARG A 35 -16.38 9.10 1.87
C ARG A 35 -17.55 9.86 1.24
N PHE A 36 -17.75 9.68 -0.06
CA PHE A 36 -18.83 10.34 -0.80
C PHE A 36 -19.69 9.33 -1.59
N ASP A 37 -20.96 9.67 -1.80
CA ASP A 37 -21.88 8.93 -2.66
C ASP A 37 -21.97 9.51 -4.08
N SER A 38 -21.16 10.53 -4.38
CA SER A 38 -20.98 11.08 -5.72
C SER A 38 -19.55 11.55 -5.96
N LEU A 39 -19.02 11.20 -7.13
CA LEU A 39 -17.70 11.66 -7.57
C LEU A 39 -17.68 13.19 -7.75
N MET A 40 -18.77 13.76 -8.26
CA MET A 40 -18.85 15.21 -8.46
C MET A 40 -18.87 15.98 -7.15
N ASP A 41 -19.55 15.47 -6.13
CA ASP A 41 -19.55 16.09 -4.79
C ASP A 41 -18.16 16.01 -4.17
N ALA A 42 -17.47 14.87 -4.32
CA ALA A 42 -16.09 14.70 -3.87
C ALA A 42 -15.14 15.69 -4.57
N ILE A 43 -15.23 15.81 -5.90
CA ILE A 43 -14.41 16.76 -6.69
C ILE A 43 -14.68 18.20 -6.25
N ASN A 44 -15.95 18.60 -6.12
CA ASN A 44 -16.31 19.95 -5.70
C ASN A 44 -15.88 20.25 -4.26
N ALA A 45 -15.84 19.25 -3.37
CA ALA A 45 -15.38 19.39 -2.00
C ALA A 45 -13.86 19.63 -1.87
N LEU A 46 -13.06 19.24 -2.87
CA LEU A 46 -11.62 19.53 -2.92
C LEU A 46 -11.33 21.00 -3.23
N SER A 47 -12.33 21.74 -3.70
CA SER A 47 -12.20 23.16 -3.96
C SER A 47 -12.39 23.97 -2.68
N THR A 48 -11.38 24.75 -2.32
CA THR A 48 -11.37 25.56 -1.08
C THR A 48 -11.76 27.03 -1.30
N ASP A 49 -12.01 27.46 -2.55
CA ASP A 49 -12.35 28.84 -2.88
C ASP A 49 -13.84 29.00 -3.19
N ALA A 50 -14.51 29.94 -2.50
CA ALA A 50 -15.91 30.30 -2.74
C ALA A 50 -16.17 30.84 -4.17
N HIS A 51 -15.12 31.19 -4.90
CA HIS A 51 -15.19 31.63 -6.30
C HIS A 51 -14.89 30.52 -7.32
N HIS A 52 -14.50 29.33 -6.87
CA HIS A 52 -14.28 28.21 -7.76
C HIS A 52 -15.59 27.79 -8.44
N PRO A 53 -15.57 27.49 -9.75
CA PRO A 53 -16.76 27.03 -10.42
C PRO A 53 -17.23 25.67 -9.88
N ILE A 54 -18.55 25.50 -9.77
CA ILE A 54 -19.15 24.19 -9.51
C ILE A 54 -19.05 23.37 -10.80
N ILE A 55 -18.35 22.24 -10.72
CA ILE A 55 -18.21 21.29 -11.82
C ILE A 55 -19.43 20.36 -11.79
N LYS A 56 -20.16 20.27 -12.90
CA LYS A 56 -21.41 19.50 -13.02
C LYS A 56 -21.23 18.15 -13.69
N SER A 57 -20.22 18.00 -14.54
CA SER A 57 -19.87 16.76 -15.23
C SER A 57 -18.35 16.59 -15.34
N LEU A 58 -17.89 15.34 -15.48
CA LEU A 58 -16.50 15.06 -15.86
C LEU A 58 -16.12 15.60 -17.24
N ASP A 59 -17.10 15.90 -18.10
CA ASP A 59 -16.83 16.53 -19.41
C ASP A 59 -16.42 18.01 -19.28
N GLU A 60 -16.64 18.63 -18.11
CA GLU A 60 -16.28 20.02 -17.83
C GLU A 60 -14.85 20.17 -17.30
N VAL A 61 -14.11 19.06 -17.17
CA VAL A 61 -12.75 19.01 -16.62
C VAL A 61 -11.80 18.31 -17.58
N ASP A 62 -10.53 18.71 -17.56
CA ASP A 62 -9.50 18.00 -18.32
C ASP A 62 -9.14 16.70 -17.58
N LEU A 63 -9.64 15.59 -18.12
CA LEU A 63 -9.42 14.24 -17.63
C LEU A 63 -8.52 13.48 -18.62
N ARG A 64 -7.28 13.21 -18.21
CA ARG A 64 -6.28 12.55 -19.05
C ARG A 64 -6.09 11.10 -18.58
N PRO A 65 -6.46 10.09 -19.38
CA PRO A 65 -6.22 8.69 -19.02
C PRO A 65 -4.73 8.42 -18.87
N VAL A 66 -4.39 7.62 -17.85
CA VAL A 66 -3.04 7.10 -17.64
C VAL A 66 -3.08 5.61 -17.96
N SER A 67 -2.19 5.17 -18.85
CA SER A 67 -2.00 3.76 -19.14
C SER A 67 -0.86 3.21 -18.28
N GLY A 68 -1.08 2.04 -17.67
CA GLY A 68 -0.03 1.39 -16.89
C GLY A 68 -0.54 0.33 -15.96
N GLY A 69 -0.86 -0.86 -16.48
CA GLY A 69 -0.97 -2.13 -15.73
C GLY A 69 -1.99 -2.26 -14.59
N ASP A 70 -2.53 -1.15 -14.08
CA ASP A 70 -3.48 -1.11 -12.97
C ASP A 70 -4.80 -1.74 -13.41
N ILE A 71 -5.41 -2.48 -12.50
CA ILE A 71 -6.76 -3.05 -12.65
C ILE A 71 -7.84 -1.97 -12.65
N ASN A 72 -7.50 -0.77 -12.15
CA ASN A 72 -8.35 0.40 -12.11
C ASN A 72 -8.15 1.28 -13.34
N GLN A 73 -9.20 2.02 -13.71
CA GLN A 73 -9.10 3.08 -14.68
C GLN A 73 -8.51 4.31 -13.99
N ALA A 74 -7.26 4.64 -14.32
CA ALA A 74 -6.53 5.75 -13.76
C ALA A 74 -6.52 6.95 -14.71
N SER A 75 -6.69 8.15 -14.16
CA SER A 75 -6.64 9.41 -14.91
C SER A 75 -6.07 10.54 -14.06
N VAL A 76 -5.39 11.49 -14.69
CA VAL A 76 -5.09 12.79 -14.07
C VAL A 76 -6.26 13.72 -14.33
N LEU A 77 -6.82 14.25 -13.25
CA LEU A 77 -7.91 15.24 -13.27
C LEU A 77 -7.32 16.62 -12.95
N THR A 78 -7.47 17.56 -13.88
CA THR A 78 -7.05 18.96 -13.68
C THR A 78 -8.27 19.82 -13.31
N LEU A 79 -8.24 20.41 -12.12
CA LEU A 79 -9.33 21.21 -11.57
C LEU A 79 -9.21 22.68 -12.04
N PRO A 80 -10.29 23.30 -12.54
CA PRO A 80 -10.29 24.66 -13.05
C PRO A 80 -10.17 25.69 -11.91
N ASN A 81 -9.17 26.58 -11.95
CA ASN A 81 -9.02 27.64 -10.94
C ASN A 81 -10.10 28.73 -11.02
N SER A 82 -10.76 28.91 -12.17
CA SER A 82 -11.77 29.95 -12.37
C SER A 82 -12.89 29.53 -13.35
N LYS A 83 -14.01 30.28 -13.34
CA LYS A 83 -15.10 30.12 -14.32
C LYS A 83 -14.68 30.34 -15.78
N ALA A 84 -13.63 31.12 -16.03
CA ALA A 84 -13.12 31.35 -17.38
C ALA A 84 -12.39 30.10 -17.91
N ASP A 85 -11.72 29.36 -17.05
CA ASP A 85 -10.99 28.14 -17.41
C ASP A 85 -11.93 27.03 -17.90
N LEU A 86 -13.13 26.93 -17.32
CA LEU A 86 -14.18 26.00 -17.79
C LEU A 86 -14.59 26.24 -19.24
N SER A 87 -14.58 27.50 -19.71
CA SER A 87 -14.96 27.82 -21.08
C SER A 87 -13.88 27.46 -22.11
N GLN A 88 -12.62 27.36 -21.69
CA GLN A 88 -11.50 27.01 -22.57
C GLN A 88 -11.36 25.50 -22.80
N VAL A 89 -11.73 24.67 -21.81
CA VAL A 89 -11.70 23.20 -21.93
C VAL A 89 -12.69 22.69 -22.99
N ALA A 90 -13.78 23.42 -23.24
CA ALA A 90 -14.77 23.09 -24.27
C ALA A 90 -14.29 23.33 -25.71
N ASP A 91 -13.24 24.15 -25.91
CA ASP A 91 -12.73 24.57 -27.22
C ASP A 91 -11.26 24.12 -27.42
N ASN A 92 -11.00 22.82 -27.42
CA ASN A 92 -9.64 22.29 -27.62
C ASN A 92 -9.18 22.39 -29.09
N ASN A 93 -8.45 23.46 -29.45
CA ASN A 93 -7.60 23.49 -30.64
C ASN A 93 -6.41 24.47 -30.62
N ASP A 94 -6.08 25.17 -29.52
CA ASP A 94 -4.93 26.09 -29.54
C ASP A 94 -3.96 25.91 -28.36
N GLN A 95 -2.71 25.57 -28.69
CA GLN A 95 -1.59 25.44 -27.77
C GLN A 95 -0.98 26.82 -27.54
N THR A 96 -1.52 27.59 -26.59
CA THR A 96 -0.80 28.76 -26.06
C THR A 96 -0.51 28.57 -24.58
N VAL A 97 0.74 28.19 -24.31
CA VAL A 97 1.33 28.16 -22.97
C VAL A 97 1.58 29.60 -22.53
N GLN A 98 0.68 30.15 -21.73
CA GLN A 98 0.99 31.29 -20.86
C GLN A 98 1.10 30.83 -19.41
N ASN A 99 2.07 31.39 -18.69
CA ASN A 99 2.32 31.19 -17.27
C ASN A 99 1.07 31.49 -16.42
N GLN A 100 0.22 30.49 -16.24
CA GLN A 100 -0.85 30.44 -15.25
C GLN A 100 -0.32 29.66 -14.04
N SER A 101 -0.70 30.04 -12.82
CA SER A 101 -0.52 29.13 -11.69
C SER A 101 -1.15 27.79 -12.09
N GLN A 102 -0.36 26.72 -12.13
CA GLN A 102 -0.85 25.45 -12.66
C GLN A 102 -2.14 25.07 -11.93
N ASN A 103 -3.18 24.79 -12.72
CA ASN A 103 -4.45 24.30 -12.21
C ASN A 103 -4.20 23.08 -11.32
N PRO A 104 -4.81 23.00 -10.12
CA PRO A 104 -4.57 21.91 -9.19
C PRO A 104 -4.91 20.58 -9.84
N GLN A 105 -4.04 19.60 -9.67
CA GLN A 105 -4.21 18.27 -10.22
C GLN A 105 -4.45 17.25 -9.12
N VAL A 106 -5.35 16.31 -9.39
CA VAL A 106 -5.59 15.15 -8.54
C VAL A 106 -5.55 13.89 -9.40
N PHE A 107 -5.15 12.78 -8.80
CA PHE A 107 -5.13 11.50 -9.47
C PHE A 107 -6.41 10.74 -9.14
N LEU A 108 -7.15 10.33 -10.16
CA LEU A 108 -8.43 9.65 -10.04
C LEU A 108 -8.27 8.19 -10.46
N LYS A 109 -8.52 7.27 -9.53
CA LYS A 109 -8.76 5.86 -9.82
C LYS A 109 -10.25 5.56 -9.82
N GLN A 110 -10.71 4.79 -10.80
CA GLN A 110 -12.09 4.35 -10.91
C GLN A 110 -12.19 2.86 -11.18
N ASN A 111 -13.24 2.24 -10.64
CA ASN A 111 -13.61 0.87 -10.98
C ASN A 111 -15.14 0.70 -11.03
N THR A 112 -15.62 -0.49 -11.32
CA THR A 112 -17.05 -0.82 -11.20
C THR A 112 -17.50 -0.84 -9.73
N LEU A 113 -18.79 -0.67 -9.47
CA LEU A 113 -19.34 -0.72 -8.09
C LEU A 113 -18.96 -2.00 -7.33
N ASN A 114 -18.95 -3.15 -8.02
CA ASN A 114 -18.60 -4.44 -7.40
C ASN A 114 -17.14 -4.51 -6.93
N ASN A 115 -16.28 -3.67 -7.51
CA ASN A 115 -14.86 -3.57 -7.19
C ASN A 115 -14.56 -2.40 -6.25
N ALA A 116 -15.57 -1.77 -5.64
CA ALA A 116 -15.35 -0.77 -4.59
C ALA A 116 -14.42 -1.24 -3.46
N PRO A 117 -14.50 -2.50 -2.98
CA PRO A 117 -13.61 -2.97 -1.92
C PRO A 117 -12.10 -2.89 -2.27
N LEU A 118 -11.71 -2.98 -3.54
CA LEU A 118 -10.32 -2.85 -3.97
C LEU A 118 -9.77 -1.46 -3.66
N LEU A 119 -10.50 -0.42 -4.09
CA LEU A 119 -10.12 0.97 -3.84
C LEU A 119 -10.19 1.33 -2.35
N PHE A 120 -11.11 0.72 -1.61
CA PHE A 120 -11.28 1.00 -0.18
C PHE A 120 -10.14 0.39 0.62
N ALA A 121 -9.72 -0.83 0.28
CA ALA A 121 -8.54 -1.45 0.88
C ALA A 121 -7.25 -0.67 0.55
N GLU A 122 -7.17 -0.08 -0.65
CA GLU A 122 -6.05 0.81 -1.02
C GLU A 122 -6.02 2.07 -0.14
N VAL A 123 -7.17 2.70 0.15
CA VAL A 123 -7.26 3.82 1.10
C VAL A 123 -6.69 3.43 2.46
N ASP A 124 -7.13 2.28 3.01
CA ASP A 124 -6.65 1.79 4.30
C ASP A 124 -5.13 1.57 4.29
N GLY A 125 -4.59 1.00 3.20
CA GLY A 125 -3.16 0.75 3.05
C GLY A 125 -2.33 2.02 2.94
N LEU A 126 -2.78 3.01 2.17
CA LEU A 126 -2.10 4.30 2.03
C LEU A 126 -2.09 5.04 3.37
N CYS A 127 -3.20 5.05 4.10
CA CYS A 127 -3.27 5.64 5.44
C CYS A 127 -2.32 4.93 6.41
N ALA A 128 -2.26 3.60 6.39
CA ALA A 128 -1.38 2.82 7.25
C ALA A 128 0.11 3.10 6.97
N ILE A 129 0.53 3.14 5.70
CA ILE A 129 1.91 3.50 5.33
C ILE A 129 2.22 4.89 5.83
N ALA A 130 1.34 5.85 5.57
CA ALA A 130 1.61 7.23 5.90
C ALA A 130 1.60 7.48 7.42
N ALA A 131 0.84 6.70 8.20
CA ALA A 131 0.85 6.71 9.66
C ALA A 131 2.22 6.33 10.26
N THR A 132 3.07 5.61 9.51
CA THR A 132 4.45 5.30 9.92
C THR A 132 5.43 6.45 9.71
N GLY A 133 5.01 7.51 9.01
CA GLY A 133 5.88 8.59 8.53
C GLY A 133 6.58 8.29 7.21
N ALA A 134 6.39 7.10 6.63
CA ALA A 134 6.86 6.79 5.28
C ALA A 134 6.05 7.56 4.22
N ARG A 135 6.73 7.98 3.14
CA ARG A 135 6.11 8.78 2.08
C ARG A 135 5.29 7.93 1.10
N THR A 136 4.05 8.33 0.89
CA THR A 136 3.10 7.76 -0.08
C THR A 136 2.20 8.88 -0.63
N CYS A 137 1.32 8.56 -1.59
CA CYS A 137 0.29 9.50 -2.02
C CYS A 137 -0.80 9.62 -0.95
N ARG A 138 -1.33 10.84 -0.78
CA ARG A 138 -2.40 11.12 0.17
C ARG A 138 -3.75 10.76 -0.45
N PRO A 139 -4.54 9.87 0.16
CA PRO A 139 -5.95 9.72 -0.18
C PRO A 139 -6.72 10.98 0.22
N LEU A 140 -7.42 11.57 -0.76
CA LEU A 140 -8.16 12.83 -0.61
C LEU A 140 -9.66 12.60 -0.39
N ALA A 141 -10.23 11.64 -1.12
CA ALA A 141 -11.63 11.25 -1.01
C ALA A 141 -11.84 9.92 -1.73
N TYR A 142 -12.88 9.18 -1.35
CA TYR A 142 -13.23 7.91 -1.99
C TYR A 142 -14.73 7.67 -1.92
N GLY A 143 -15.24 6.70 -2.67
CA GLY A 143 -16.65 6.41 -2.61
C GLY A 143 -17.22 5.59 -3.75
N VAL A 144 -18.55 5.63 -3.85
CA VAL A 144 -19.33 5.01 -4.93
C VAL A 144 -20.31 6.01 -5.49
N ASP A 145 -20.36 6.14 -6.81
CA ASP A 145 -21.35 6.94 -7.51
C ASP A 145 -22.30 6.01 -8.27
N ASN A 146 -23.48 5.80 -7.69
CA ASN A 146 -24.51 4.91 -8.24
C ASN A 146 -25.09 5.43 -9.55
N LYS A 147 -25.02 6.74 -9.84
CA LYS A 147 -25.58 7.32 -11.08
C LYS A 147 -24.73 6.95 -12.28
N ILE A 148 -23.41 6.92 -12.12
CA ILE A 148 -22.47 6.53 -13.18
C ILE A 148 -22.00 5.07 -13.08
N GLY A 149 -22.40 4.36 -12.01
CA GLY A 149 -22.09 2.94 -11.82
C GLY A 149 -20.62 2.67 -11.50
N ARG A 150 -19.94 3.58 -10.79
CA ARG A 150 -18.50 3.52 -10.53
C ARG A 150 -18.17 3.66 -9.06
N SER A 151 -17.13 2.95 -8.61
CA SER A 151 -16.36 3.33 -7.42
C SER A 151 -15.22 4.26 -7.82
N PHE A 152 -14.75 5.05 -6.87
CA PHE A 152 -13.64 5.99 -7.11
C PHE A 152 -12.75 6.20 -5.88
N LEU A 153 -11.52 6.60 -6.16
CA LEU A 153 -10.51 7.06 -5.21
C LEU A 153 -9.78 8.26 -5.82
N LEU A 154 -9.79 9.39 -5.11
CA LEU A 154 -9.07 10.60 -5.43
C LEU A 154 -7.81 10.67 -4.55
N LEU A 155 -6.65 10.83 -5.18
CA LEU A 155 -5.34 10.87 -4.56
C LEU A 155 -4.66 12.21 -4.85
N SER A 156 -3.78 12.65 -3.95
CA SER A 156 -2.85 13.75 -4.21
C SER A 156 -1.98 13.41 -5.42
N MET A 157 -1.79 14.38 -6.31
CA MET A 157 -0.93 14.18 -7.46
C MET A 157 0.55 14.11 -7.04
N ILE A 158 1.26 13.07 -7.47
CA ILE A 158 2.73 13.01 -7.40
C ILE A 158 3.24 13.48 -8.76
N GLN A 159 3.95 14.61 -8.80
CA GLN A 159 4.56 15.09 -10.03
C GLN A 159 5.81 14.25 -10.35
N PRO A 160 5.86 13.51 -11.48
CA PRO A 160 6.99 12.66 -11.80
C PRO A 160 8.28 13.47 -11.93
N TYR A 161 9.36 12.96 -11.33
CA TYR A 161 10.65 13.63 -11.40
C TYR A 161 11.29 13.47 -12.80
N GLN A 162 11.55 14.61 -13.48
CA GLN A 162 12.12 14.64 -14.84
C GLN A 162 13.59 15.10 -14.90
N GLY A 163 14.23 15.33 -13.75
CA GLY A 163 15.60 15.83 -13.68
C GLY A 163 16.68 14.79 -13.98
N SER A 164 17.91 15.09 -13.52
CA SER A 164 19.11 14.36 -13.92
C SER A 164 19.18 12.94 -13.34
N ARG A 165 20.08 12.10 -13.88
CA ARG A 165 20.31 10.74 -13.36
C ARG A 165 20.80 10.76 -11.91
N SER A 166 21.74 11.64 -11.56
CA SER A 166 22.25 11.74 -10.19
C SER A 166 21.16 12.08 -9.19
N ASP A 167 20.21 12.93 -9.59
CA ASP A 167 19.07 13.26 -8.73
C ASP A 167 18.14 12.06 -8.57
N LYS A 168 17.92 11.27 -9.64
CA LYS A 168 17.15 10.03 -9.56
C LYS A 168 17.81 9.00 -8.62
N ASP A 169 19.13 8.87 -8.65
CA ASP A 169 19.86 7.99 -7.73
C ASP A 169 19.66 8.44 -6.27
N ALA A 170 19.67 9.75 -6.00
CA ALA A 170 19.30 10.29 -4.69
C ALA A 170 17.83 10.02 -4.31
N GLY A 171 16.90 10.07 -5.28
CA GLY A 171 15.50 9.73 -5.07
C GLY A 171 15.30 8.25 -4.72
N TRP A 172 16.03 7.35 -5.36
CA TRP A 172 16.02 5.92 -5.02
C TRP A 172 16.62 5.64 -3.65
N TYR A 173 17.71 6.33 -3.30
CA TYR A 173 18.28 6.27 -1.95
C TYR A 173 17.27 6.76 -0.90
N ASP A 174 16.52 7.83 -1.19
CA ASP A 174 15.45 8.33 -0.33
C ASP A 174 14.28 7.34 -0.26
N LEU A 175 13.88 6.69 -1.36
CA LEU A 175 12.85 5.64 -1.35
C LEU A 175 13.22 4.48 -0.40
N ALA A 176 14.49 4.04 -0.41
CA ALA A 176 14.97 3.02 0.51
C ALA A 176 14.85 3.44 1.97
N LYS A 177 15.07 4.74 2.27
CA LYS A 177 14.80 5.29 3.60
C LYS A 177 13.33 5.27 3.94
N GLN A 178 12.44 5.57 3.00
CA GLN A 178 10.99 5.48 3.23
C GLN A 178 10.55 4.05 3.54
N LEU A 179 11.07 3.06 2.81
CA LEU A 179 10.80 1.65 3.09
C LEU A 179 11.37 1.22 4.44
N ALA A 180 12.57 1.66 4.79
CA ALA A 180 13.15 1.41 6.11
C ALA A 180 12.33 2.04 7.24
N THR A 181 11.81 3.26 7.05
CA THR A 181 10.89 3.91 7.98
C THR A 181 9.63 3.07 8.18
N LEU A 182 9.01 2.61 7.08
CA LEU A 182 7.84 1.74 7.11
C LEU A 182 8.11 0.46 7.92
N HIS A 183 9.19 -0.25 7.60
CA HIS A 183 9.52 -1.53 8.22
C HIS A 183 9.94 -1.41 9.68
N LYS A 184 10.49 -0.26 10.09
CA LYS A 184 10.97 -0.03 11.47
C LYS A 184 9.91 0.56 12.38
N ALA A 185 8.84 1.13 11.84
CA ALA A 185 7.71 1.58 12.63
C ALA A 185 7.10 0.39 13.40
N VAL A 186 6.57 0.67 14.59
CA VAL A 186 5.83 -0.34 15.35
C VAL A 186 4.56 -0.65 14.58
N PRO A 187 4.40 -1.87 14.03
CA PRO A 187 3.21 -2.18 13.25
C PRO A 187 2.00 -2.27 14.17
N PRO A 188 0.80 -1.97 13.66
CA PRO A 188 -0.41 -2.19 14.43
C PRO A 188 -0.58 -3.69 14.72
N GLN A 189 -1.21 -4.01 15.85
CA GLN A 189 -1.42 -5.38 16.32
C GLN A 189 -2.90 -5.63 16.62
N PRO A 190 -3.39 -6.87 16.52
CA PRO A 190 -4.75 -7.21 16.90
C PRO A 190 -4.98 -7.01 18.39
N ASP A 191 -6.21 -6.66 18.76
CA ASP A 191 -6.66 -6.78 20.15
C ASP A 191 -6.61 -8.26 20.59
N LYS A 192 -6.21 -8.53 21.83
CA LYS A 192 -6.14 -9.91 22.36
C LYS A 192 -7.45 -10.72 22.19
N ALA A 193 -8.60 -10.05 22.07
CA ALA A 193 -9.91 -10.68 21.93
C ALA A 193 -10.26 -11.17 20.51
N SER A 194 -9.52 -10.76 19.47
CA SER A 194 -9.79 -11.14 18.07
C SER A 194 -8.97 -12.34 17.58
N ILE A 195 -8.20 -12.97 18.47
CA ILE A 195 -7.34 -14.12 18.17
C ILE A 195 -8.03 -15.42 18.62
N ASN A 196 -8.18 -16.40 17.73
CA ASN A 196 -8.48 -17.78 18.09
C ASN A 196 -7.17 -18.46 18.56
N SER A 197 -6.76 -18.28 19.82
CA SER A 197 -5.65 -19.07 20.37
C SER A 197 -6.13 -20.02 21.47
N ASP A 198 -5.69 -21.28 21.36
CA ASP A 198 -5.82 -22.31 22.39
C ASP A 198 -4.64 -22.27 23.40
N SER A 199 -3.85 -21.18 23.43
CA SER A 199 -2.61 -21.09 24.19
C SER A 199 -2.85 -20.70 25.66
N VAL A 200 -2.36 -21.54 26.57
CA VAL A 200 -2.32 -21.29 28.03
C VAL A 200 -1.05 -20.48 28.34
N GLU A 201 -1.20 -19.19 28.72
CA GLU A 201 -0.07 -18.31 29.06
C GLU A 201 0.64 -18.75 30.37
N ASP A 202 1.97 -18.74 30.37
CA ASP A 202 2.83 -18.82 31.56
C ASP A 202 3.17 -17.38 32.01
N GLU A 203 2.60 -16.94 33.14
CA GLU A 203 2.65 -15.55 33.63
C GLU A 203 4.08 -15.00 33.87
N ASN A 204 5.12 -15.84 33.85
CA ASN A 204 6.50 -15.45 34.16
C ASN A 204 7.41 -15.16 32.94
N LYS A 205 6.90 -15.20 31.71
CA LYS A 205 7.62 -14.74 30.50
C LYS A 205 6.74 -13.79 29.69
N GLN A 206 6.78 -12.49 29.98
CA GLN A 206 6.29 -11.47 29.06
C GLN A 206 7.26 -11.33 27.88
N THR A 207 7.25 -12.28 26.96
CA THR A 207 7.69 -12.03 25.58
C THR A 207 6.52 -11.40 24.84
N ALA A 208 6.74 -10.27 24.15
CA ALA A 208 5.70 -9.71 23.31
C ALA A 208 5.38 -10.72 22.20
N THR A 209 4.17 -11.29 22.21
CA THR A 209 3.70 -12.12 21.11
C THR A 209 3.37 -11.21 19.94
N TRP A 210 4.07 -11.41 18.83
CA TRP A 210 3.88 -10.63 17.61
C TRP A 210 3.06 -11.43 16.61
N TYR A 211 2.13 -10.76 15.94
CA TYR A 211 1.21 -11.38 14.99
C TYR A 211 1.50 -10.95 13.56
N ALA A 212 1.38 -11.89 12.61
CA ALA A 212 1.34 -11.63 11.18
C ALA A 212 -0.12 -11.56 10.71
N GLY A 213 -0.45 -10.63 9.82
CA GLY A 213 -1.82 -10.41 9.35
C GLY A 213 -2.20 -8.94 9.21
N TRP A 214 -3.50 -8.68 9.11
CA TRP A 214 -4.08 -7.34 9.00
C TRP A 214 -5.50 -7.33 9.56
N PHE A 215 -6.05 -6.15 9.83
CA PHE A 215 -7.39 -6.02 10.38
C PHE A 215 -8.50 -6.52 9.44
N SER A 216 -8.26 -6.49 8.14
CA SER A 216 -9.18 -6.98 7.11
C SER A 216 -8.42 -7.67 5.98
N ASP A 217 -9.09 -8.61 5.32
CA ASP A 217 -8.66 -9.09 4.01
C ASP A 217 -8.61 -7.92 3.02
N ASN A 218 -7.62 -7.93 2.14
CA ASN A 218 -7.47 -6.95 1.07
C ASN A 218 -7.15 -7.67 -0.25
N TYR A 219 -6.34 -7.07 -1.11
CA TYR A 219 -6.13 -7.56 -2.47
C TYR A 219 -4.68 -7.38 -2.90
N ILE A 220 -4.23 -8.29 -3.78
CA ILE A 220 -2.93 -8.24 -4.47
C ILE A 220 -3.18 -8.26 -5.99
N GLY A 221 -3.20 -7.07 -6.61
CA GLY A 221 -3.90 -6.89 -7.87
C GLY A 221 -5.40 -7.17 -7.70
N SER A 222 -6.01 -7.98 -8.57
CA SER A 222 -7.44 -8.34 -8.44
C SER A 222 -7.71 -9.60 -7.61
N ASN A 223 -6.67 -10.30 -7.15
CA ASN A 223 -6.83 -11.50 -6.32
C ASN A 223 -7.04 -11.11 -4.85
N PRO A 224 -7.98 -11.75 -4.13
CA PRO A 224 -8.12 -11.58 -2.69
C PRO A 224 -6.83 -11.98 -1.95
N GLN A 225 -6.46 -11.20 -0.94
CA GLN A 225 -5.36 -11.47 -0.02
C GLN A 225 -5.93 -11.67 1.38
N ARG A 226 -5.78 -12.89 1.91
CA ARG A 226 -6.22 -13.26 3.26
C ARG A 226 -5.26 -12.71 4.30
N ASN A 227 -5.78 -12.14 5.38
CA ASN A 227 -4.99 -11.46 6.39
C ASN A 227 -5.40 -11.79 7.83
N GLN A 228 -6.01 -12.95 8.06
CA GLN A 228 -6.33 -13.39 9.41
C GLN A 228 -5.05 -13.42 10.26
N TRP A 229 -5.13 -12.89 11.48
CA TRP A 229 -3.98 -12.82 12.37
C TRP A 229 -3.49 -14.20 12.80
N THR A 230 -2.18 -14.41 12.78
CA THR A 230 -1.51 -15.62 13.27
C THR A 230 -0.27 -15.27 14.09
N GLU A 231 0.04 -16.08 15.11
CA GLU A 231 1.23 -15.92 15.95
C GLU A 231 2.51 -16.41 15.26
N ASN A 232 2.36 -17.27 14.24
CA ASN A 232 3.46 -17.92 13.56
C ASN A 232 3.59 -17.38 12.13
N TRP A 233 4.75 -16.79 11.83
CA TRP A 233 5.06 -16.26 10.50
C TRP A 233 5.06 -17.34 9.41
N TYR A 234 5.62 -18.52 9.70
CA TYR A 234 5.64 -19.62 8.74
C TYR A 234 4.24 -20.11 8.42
N GLU A 235 3.38 -20.22 9.43
CA GLU A 235 1.99 -20.60 9.23
C GLU A 235 1.26 -19.57 8.37
N PHE A 236 1.44 -18.28 8.68
CA PHE A 236 0.88 -17.18 7.89
C PHE A 236 1.28 -17.28 6.41
N PHE A 237 2.58 -17.38 6.16
CA PHE A 237 3.13 -17.38 4.81
C PHE A 237 2.80 -18.68 4.06
N ALA A 238 2.81 -19.83 4.74
CA ALA A 238 2.42 -21.12 4.17
C ALA A 238 0.96 -21.11 3.72
N THR A 239 0.05 -20.66 4.59
CA THR A 239 -1.39 -20.85 4.40
C THR A 239 -2.03 -19.69 3.63
N GLN A 240 -1.81 -18.45 4.10
CA GLN A 240 -2.50 -17.25 3.62
C GLN A 240 -1.76 -16.50 2.52
N ARG A 241 -0.52 -16.90 2.19
CA ARG A 241 0.20 -16.43 1.00
C ARG A 241 0.35 -17.56 -0.01
N LEU A 242 1.23 -18.51 0.24
CA LEU A 242 1.53 -19.58 -0.72
C LEU A 242 0.34 -20.52 -0.95
N GLY A 243 -0.36 -20.91 0.12
CA GLY A 243 -1.47 -21.88 0.08
C GLY A 243 -2.64 -21.39 -0.76
N GLU A 244 -3.15 -20.19 -0.48
CA GLU A 244 -4.24 -19.56 -1.25
C GLU A 244 -3.90 -19.46 -2.75
N GLN A 245 -2.70 -18.96 -3.09
CA GLN A 245 -2.30 -18.78 -4.48
C GLN A 245 -2.02 -20.12 -5.19
N THR A 246 -1.47 -21.11 -4.48
CA THR A 246 -1.26 -22.48 -4.99
C THR A 246 -2.59 -23.16 -5.29
N LYS A 247 -3.54 -23.07 -4.35
CA LYS A 247 -4.90 -23.60 -4.52
C LYS A 247 -5.58 -22.97 -5.73
N LEU A 248 -5.53 -21.64 -5.83
CA LEU A 248 -6.12 -20.91 -6.96
C LEU A 248 -5.49 -21.33 -8.30
N ALA A 249 -4.16 -21.50 -8.34
CA ALA A 249 -3.46 -21.94 -9.53
C ALA A 249 -3.84 -23.36 -9.94
N PHE A 250 -3.99 -24.27 -8.98
CA PHE A 250 -4.38 -25.65 -9.26
C PHE A 250 -5.84 -25.77 -9.71
N ASP A 251 -6.75 -25.10 -9.01
CA ASP A 251 -8.19 -25.10 -9.33
C ASP A 251 -8.45 -24.51 -10.72
N ASN A 252 -7.66 -23.51 -11.14
CA ASN A 252 -7.69 -22.93 -12.48
C ASN A 252 -6.82 -23.66 -13.52
N HIS A 253 -6.35 -24.88 -13.21
CA HIS A 253 -5.55 -25.72 -14.10
C HIS A 253 -4.26 -25.05 -14.62
N ARG A 254 -3.67 -24.14 -13.86
CA ARG A 254 -2.42 -23.44 -14.20
C ARG A 254 -1.16 -24.23 -13.83
N ILE A 255 -1.26 -25.11 -12.84
CA ILE A 255 -0.16 -25.99 -12.38
C ILE A 255 -0.59 -27.46 -12.41
N SER A 256 0.39 -28.35 -12.59
CA SER A 256 0.15 -29.80 -12.54
C SER A 256 0.02 -30.31 -11.11
N ARG A 257 -0.55 -31.52 -10.95
CA ARG A 257 -0.61 -32.20 -9.65
C ARG A 257 0.78 -32.47 -9.05
N GLN A 258 1.81 -32.63 -9.88
CA GLN A 258 3.18 -32.79 -9.40
C GLN A 258 3.69 -31.50 -8.77
N ILE A 259 3.49 -30.36 -9.43
CA ILE A 259 3.89 -29.05 -8.92
C ILE A 259 3.11 -28.69 -7.64
N LEU A 260 1.81 -28.99 -7.59
CA LEU A 260 1.01 -28.84 -6.37
C LEU A 260 1.67 -29.54 -5.17
N ARG A 261 2.05 -30.81 -5.31
CA ARG A 261 2.69 -31.58 -4.22
C ARG A 261 4.02 -30.99 -3.77
N GLN A 262 4.81 -30.46 -4.71
CA GLN A 262 6.08 -29.81 -4.38
C GLN A 262 5.85 -28.51 -3.60
N LEU A 263 4.88 -27.70 -4.02
CA LEU A 263 4.49 -26.49 -3.30
C LEU A 263 3.95 -26.80 -1.90
N GLU A 264 3.10 -27.83 -1.76
CA GLU A 264 2.60 -28.30 -0.45
C GLU A 264 3.75 -28.78 0.46
N ASN A 265 4.73 -29.51 -0.09
CA ASN A 265 5.91 -29.95 0.66
C ASN A 265 6.81 -28.78 1.08
N LEU A 266 6.98 -27.76 0.21
CA LEU A 266 7.70 -26.54 0.56
C LEU A 266 6.98 -25.79 1.70
N GLN A 267 5.65 -25.63 1.62
CA GLN A 267 4.84 -24.98 2.66
C GLN A 267 5.03 -25.63 4.03
N GLN A 268 5.19 -26.95 4.10
CA GLN A 268 5.45 -27.69 5.34
C GLN A 268 6.89 -27.54 5.88
N LYS A 269 7.81 -27.03 5.05
CA LYS A 269 9.26 -26.96 5.33
C LYS A 269 9.78 -25.53 5.36
N LEU A 270 8.92 -24.52 5.39
CA LEU A 270 9.35 -23.11 5.38
C LEU A 270 10.33 -22.77 6.51
N SER A 271 10.18 -23.40 7.68
CA SER A 271 11.10 -23.23 8.82
C SER A 271 12.53 -23.72 8.57
N LEU A 272 12.78 -24.47 7.49
CA LEU A 272 14.12 -24.87 7.08
C LEU A 272 14.84 -23.79 6.26
N TYR A 273 14.10 -22.80 5.75
CA TYR A 273 14.60 -21.84 4.78
C TYR A 273 14.40 -20.38 5.21
N LEU A 274 13.32 -20.11 5.95
CA LEU A 274 12.99 -18.80 6.49
C LEU A 274 13.39 -18.75 7.98
N PRO A 275 13.64 -17.55 8.55
CA PRO A 275 14.02 -17.41 9.96
C PRO A 275 12.83 -17.60 10.92
N ASP A 276 13.12 -18.12 12.13
CA ASP A 276 12.12 -18.51 13.16
C ASP A 276 11.24 -17.36 13.64
N TYR A 277 11.78 -16.14 13.62
CA TYR A 277 11.02 -14.92 13.83
C TYR A 277 11.52 -13.84 12.87
N PRO A 278 10.65 -12.92 12.42
CA PRO A 278 11.11 -11.74 11.71
C PRO A 278 12.03 -10.98 12.66
N LEU A 279 13.31 -10.88 12.29
CA LEU A 279 14.34 -10.01 12.86
C LEU A 279 14.18 -9.65 14.34
N THR A 280 15.11 -10.05 15.20
CA THR A 280 15.06 -9.54 16.56
C THR A 280 15.55 -8.09 16.63
N ASP A 281 14.88 -7.25 17.42
CA ASP A 281 15.44 -5.95 17.81
C ASP A 281 16.66 -6.11 18.75
N ASP A 282 17.27 -4.99 19.15
CA ASP A 282 18.43 -4.99 20.05
C ASP A 282 18.15 -5.63 21.43
N GLY A 283 16.87 -5.84 21.78
CA GLY A 283 16.40 -6.52 22.98
C GLY A 283 16.06 -8.00 22.80
N GLY A 284 16.28 -8.56 21.61
CA GLY A 284 15.98 -9.97 21.30
C GLY A 284 14.48 -10.24 21.09
N GLN A 285 13.64 -9.22 20.97
CA GLN A 285 12.20 -9.39 20.70
C GLN A 285 11.96 -9.50 19.20
N PRO A 286 11.04 -10.35 18.73
CA PRO A 286 10.67 -10.37 17.32
C PRO A 286 10.23 -8.99 16.83
N ARG A 287 10.51 -8.67 15.57
CA ARG A 287 10.13 -7.39 14.97
C ARG A 287 9.37 -7.62 13.67
N PRO A 288 8.04 -7.81 13.75
CA PRO A 288 7.26 -7.76 12.53
C PRO A 288 7.32 -6.33 11.95
N SER A 289 7.06 -6.24 10.65
CA SER A 289 7.01 -4.98 9.92
C SER A 289 5.64 -4.82 9.28
N LEU A 290 5.14 -3.59 9.26
CA LEU A 290 4.12 -3.23 8.28
C LEU A 290 4.80 -3.31 6.91
N LEU A 291 4.19 -4.05 5.99
CA LEU A 291 4.69 -4.24 4.63
C LEU A 291 3.85 -3.43 3.66
N HIS A 292 4.50 -2.95 2.61
CA HIS A 292 3.83 -2.47 1.40
C HIS A 292 3.04 -3.60 0.73
N GLY A 293 3.63 -4.79 0.63
CA GLY A 293 2.97 -6.02 0.16
C GLY A 293 2.87 -6.20 -1.35
N ASP A 294 3.08 -5.14 -2.14
CA ASP A 294 3.16 -5.19 -3.61
C ASP A 294 4.30 -4.32 -4.18
N LEU A 295 5.49 -4.33 -3.56
CA LEU A 295 6.57 -3.38 -3.88
C LEU A 295 7.47 -3.83 -5.04
N TRP A 296 7.00 -3.69 -6.26
CA TRP A 296 7.79 -3.83 -7.49
C TRP A 296 8.00 -2.46 -8.18
N ALA A 297 8.74 -2.43 -9.29
CA ALA A 297 9.15 -1.16 -9.92
C ALA A 297 7.98 -0.30 -10.42
N GLY A 298 6.82 -0.88 -10.67
CA GLY A 298 5.59 -0.15 -11.02
C GLY A 298 4.92 0.56 -9.83
N ASN A 299 5.19 0.10 -8.60
CA ASN A 299 4.58 0.59 -7.37
C ASN A 299 5.54 1.43 -6.53
N ALA A 300 6.63 1.87 -7.16
CA ALA A 300 7.60 2.81 -6.63
C ALA A 300 7.76 3.97 -7.61
N MET A 301 7.69 5.21 -7.11
CA MET A 301 7.74 6.39 -7.96
C MET A 301 8.71 7.43 -7.41
N LEU A 302 9.46 8.08 -8.30
CA LEU A 302 10.22 9.27 -7.97
C LEU A 302 9.41 10.51 -8.31
N GLY A 303 9.14 11.34 -7.30
CA GLY A 303 8.44 12.59 -7.44
C GLY A 303 9.32 13.80 -7.14
N GLN A 304 8.78 14.99 -7.38
CA GLN A 304 9.42 16.25 -7.01
C GLN A 304 9.15 16.60 -5.54
N ALA A 305 10.15 17.19 -4.86
CA ALA A 305 10.12 17.45 -3.41
C ALA A 305 9.23 18.63 -2.96
N ASP A 306 8.62 19.35 -3.91
CA ASP A 306 8.03 20.69 -3.72
C ASP A 306 7.04 20.80 -2.56
N ASP A 307 6.31 19.72 -2.26
CA ASP A 307 5.27 19.68 -1.22
C ASP A 307 5.75 19.18 0.15
N TYR A 308 6.91 18.52 0.25
CA TYR A 308 7.29 17.73 1.43
C TYR A 308 8.59 18.15 2.13
N ILE A 309 9.54 18.81 1.45
CA ILE A 309 10.88 19.06 2.02
C ILE A 309 11.26 20.55 2.06
N GLY A 310 10.26 21.43 1.93
CA GLY A 310 10.44 22.88 1.94
C GLY A 310 11.04 23.42 0.63
N LYS A 311 10.75 24.69 0.32
CA LYS A 311 11.07 25.32 -0.97
C LYS A 311 12.56 25.31 -1.34
N ASP A 312 13.45 25.21 -0.35
CA ASP A 312 14.89 25.21 -0.55
C ASP A 312 15.44 23.88 -1.12
N LYS A 313 14.63 22.81 -1.13
CA LYS A 313 14.99 21.49 -1.72
C LYS A 313 14.07 21.05 -2.88
N ALA A 314 13.27 21.98 -3.41
CA ALA A 314 12.30 21.79 -4.50
C ALA A 314 12.85 21.17 -5.82
N GLN A 315 14.17 20.97 -5.95
CA GLN A 315 14.76 20.37 -7.15
C GLN A 315 15.27 18.94 -6.96
N GLN A 316 15.08 18.36 -5.76
CA GLN A 316 15.53 17.01 -5.46
C GLN A 316 14.46 15.97 -5.81
N ALA A 317 14.88 14.82 -6.38
CA ALA A 317 13.99 13.68 -6.53
C ALA A 317 13.76 13.01 -5.16
N VAL A 318 12.53 12.58 -4.92
CA VAL A 318 12.14 11.93 -3.65
C VAL A 318 11.28 10.71 -3.95
N GLY A 319 11.39 9.67 -3.12
CA GLY A 319 10.71 8.39 -3.33
C GLY A 319 9.29 8.33 -2.74
N TYR A 320 8.37 7.71 -3.45
CA TYR A 320 7.01 7.42 -2.99
C TYR A 320 6.71 5.92 -3.14
N LEU A 321 6.11 5.36 -2.09
CA LEU A 321 5.47 4.03 -2.11
C LEU A 321 4.02 4.21 -2.55
N ILE A 322 3.54 3.49 -3.56
CA ILE A 322 2.18 3.63 -4.10
C ILE A 322 1.54 2.26 -4.34
N ASP A 323 0.22 2.22 -4.38
CA ASP A 323 -0.56 1.01 -4.69
C ASP A 323 -0.28 -0.17 -3.74
N PRO A 324 -0.47 0.01 -2.42
CA PRO A 324 -0.08 -1.00 -1.45
C PRO A 324 -1.11 -2.13 -1.31
N ALA A 325 -0.61 -3.31 -0.92
CA ALA A 325 -1.36 -4.49 -0.50
C ALA A 325 -0.98 -4.85 0.94
N VAL A 326 -1.19 -3.91 1.87
CA VAL A 326 -0.56 -3.95 3.20
C VAL A 326 -0.91 -5.17 4.04
N TYR A 327 0.06 -5.60 4.85
CA TYR A 327 -0.12 -6.52 5.95
C TYR A 327 1.11 -6.45 6.88
N VAL A 328 0.99 -7.02 8.07
CA VAL A 328 2.09 -7.19 9.00
C VAL A 328 2.78 -8.53 8.73
N GLY A 329 4.10 -8.51 8.52
CA GLY A 329 4.87 -9.70 8.18
C GLY A 329 6.39 -9.47 8.24
N HIS A 330 7.13 -10.29 7.49
CA HIS A 330 8.59 -10.24 7.45
C HIS A 330 9.09 -9.18 6.44
N PRO A 331 9.92 -8.18 6.82
CA PRO A 331 10.32 -7.07 5.95
C PRO A 331 11.04 -7.48 4.66
N GLU A 332 11.75 -8.61 4.68
CA GLU A 332 12.39 -9.15 3.47
C GLU A 332 11.42 -9.57 2.37
N THR A 333 10.11 -9.70 2.61
CA THR A 333 9.16 -9.98 1.52
C THR A 333 9.09 -8.80 0.55
N ASP A 334 9.02 -7.57 1.07
CA ASP A 334 9.01 -6.37 0.23
C ASP A 334 10.36 -6.21 -0.47
N LEU A 335 11.47 -6.42 0.25
CA LEU A 335 12.82 -6.33 -0.34
C LEU A 335 13.06 -7.38 -1.43
N ALA A 336 12.53 -8.60 -1.25
CA ALA A 336 12.61 -9.63 -2.28
C ALA A 336 11.81 -9.21 -3.52
N MET A 337 10.63 -8.61 -3.31
CA MET A 337 9.78 -8.14 -4.41
C MET A 337 10.42 -7.02 -5.21
N THR A 338 11.22 -6.13 -4.59
CA THR A 338 11.90 -5.07 -5.35
C THR A 338 12.89 -5.62 -6.37
N GLN A 339 13.36 -6.87 -6.21
CA GLN A 339 14.26 -7.54 -7.15
C GLN A 339 13.50 -8.21 -8.32
N LEU A 340 12.18 -8.32 -8.25
CA LEU A 340 11.37 -8.81 -9.36
C LEU A 340 11.36 -7.80 -10.51
N PHE A 341 11.32 -8.31 -11.73
CA PHE A 341 11.10 -7.54 -12.97
C PHE A 341 12.11 -6.42 -13.24
N GLY A 342 13.37 -6.62 -12.87
CA GLY A 342 14.48 -5.76 -13.29
C GLY A 342 15.18 -5.02 -12.14
N GLY A 343 14.64 -5.07 -10.93
CA GLY A 343 15.31 -4.51 -9.75
C GLY A 343 15.18 -2.99 -9.62
N PHE A 344 15.47 -2.47 -8.43
CA PHE A 344 15.66 -1.03 -8.21
C PHE A 344 17.12 -0.63 -8.44
N SER A 345 17.44 0.66 -8.29
CA SER A 345 18.81 1.13 -8.44
C SER A 345 19.73 0.58 -7.35
N GLU A 346 21.04 0.53 -7.63
CA GLU A 346 22.05 0.14 -6.64
C GLU A 346 21.99 1.04 -5.39
N SER A 347 21.79 2.35 -5.57
CA SER A 347 21.65 3.31 -4.47
C SER A 347 20.47 3.00 -3.54
N PHE A 348 19.39 2.39 -4.05
CA PHE A 348 18.29 1.91 -3.20
C PHE A 348 18.78 0.77 -2.29
N TYR A 349 19.41 -0.25 -2.85
CA TYR A 349 19.86 -1.41 -2.08
C TYR A 349 20.94 -1.05 -1.06
N GLU A 350 21.90 -0.18 -1.43
CA GLU A 350 22.91 0.34 -0.51
C GLU A 350 22.28 1.08 0.69
N ALA A 351 21.29 1.95 0.44
CA ALA A 351 20.57 2.62 1.51
C ALA A 351 19.76 1.64 2.36
N TYR A 352 19.05 0.69 1.75
CA TYR A 352 18.22 -0.22 2.52
C TYR A 352 19.05 -1.11 3.44
N VAL A 353 20.22 -1.58 3.00
CA VAL A 353 21.18 -2.28 3.87
C VAL A 353 21.64 -1.40 5.03
N ALA A 354 21.80 -0.09 4.82
CA ALA A 354 22.27 0.83 5.86
C ALA A 354 21.20 1.23 6.89
N TYR A 355 19.93 1.37 6.48
CA TYR A 355 18.87 1.91 7.34
C TYR A 355 17.77 0.91 7.69
N GLY A 356 17.56 -0.07 6.83
CA GLY A 356 16.45 -1.02 6.85
C GLY A 356 16.72 -2.24 7.73
N LEU A 357 15.99 -3.29 7.39
CA LEU A 357 15.88 -4.53 8.13
C LEU A 357 16.19 -5.70 7.20
N THR A 358 17.36 -6.33 7.39
CA THR A 358 17.84 -7.50 6.62
C THR A 358 18.69 -8.41 7.50
N GLU A 359 18.61 -9.72 7.28
CA GLU A 359 19.50 -10.70 7.92
C GLU A 359 20.47 -11.33 6.93
N ASP A 360 21.57 -11.86 7.47
CA ASP A 360 22.44 -12.74 6.71
C ASP A 360 21.65 -13.90 6.07
N GLY A 361 22.06 -14.29 4.86
CA GLY A 361 21.35 -15.32 4.08
C GLY A 361 20.10 -14.83 3.35
N PHE A 362 19.80 -13.52 3.34
CA PHE A 362 18.66 -12.97 2.58
C PHE A 362 18.63 -13.43 1.12
N ALA A 363 19.79 -13.47 0.46
CA ALA A 363 19.92 -13.91 -0.92
C ALA A 363 19.37 -15.33 -1.16
N ASP A 364 19.45 -16.22 -0.17
CA ASP A 364 18.94 -17.59 -0.26
C ASP A 364 17.42 -17.67 -0.06
N ARG A 365 16.79 -16.61 0.49
CA ARG A 365 15.36 -16.52 0.80
C ARG A 365 14.54 -15.81 -0.27
N VAL A 366 15.18 -15.03 -1.15
CA VAL A 366 14.53 -14.23 -2.21
C VAL A 366 13.56 -15.07 -3.03
N ASP A 367 13.98 -16.25 -3.49
CA ASP A 367 13.14 -17.14 -4.32
C ASP A 367 11.84 -17.56 -3.59
N ILE A 368 11.95 -17.87 -2.29
CA ILE A 368 10.82 -18.36 -1.49
C ILE A 368 9.83 -17.22 -1.23
N TYR A 369 10.31 -16.03 -0.90
CA TYR A 369 9.45 -14.85 -0.76
C TYR A 369 8.78 -14.49 -2.09
N ASN A 370 9.53 -14.49 -3.19
CA ASN A 370 9.00 -14.14 -4.50
C ASN A 370 8.07 -15.20 -5.11
N LEU A 371 8.09 -16.44 -4.60
CA LEU A 371 7.15 -17.48 -5.03
C LEU A 371 5.68 -17.06 -4.89
N TYR A 372 5.36 -16.33 -3.82
CA TYR A 372 4.02 -15.77 -3.61
C TYR A 372 3.60 -14.88 -4.79
N HIS A 373 4.46 -13.95 -5.21
CA HIS A 373 4.18 -13.05 -6.32
C HIS A 373 4.18 -13.75 -7.68
N TYR A 374 5.06 -14.73 -7.90
CA TYR A 374 5.03 -15.54 -9.13
C TYR A 374 3.74 -16.36 -9.28
N LEU A 375 3.24 -16.96 -8.19
CA LEU A 375 1.95 -17.63 -8.20
C LEU A 375 0.81 -16.63 -8.45
N ASN A 376 0.84 -15.45 -7.82
CA ASN A 376 -0.14 -14.40 -8.06
C ASN A 376 -0.17 -13.96 -9.55
N HIS A 377 1.01 -13.73 -10.14
CA HIS A 377 1.13 -13.36 -11.54
C HIS A 377 0.72 -14.49 -12.49
N LEU A 378 1.00 -15.75 -12.15
CA LEU A 378 0.49 -16.91 -12.90
C LEU A 378 -1.04 -16.93 -12.90
N ASN A 379 -1.67 -16.62 -11.76
CA ASN A 379 -3.13 -16.58 -11.63
C ASN A 379 -3.75 -15.42 -12.42
N LEU A 380 -3.14 -14.24 -12.41
CA LEU A 380 -3.65 -13.04 -13.09
C LEU A 380 -3.37 -13.03 -14.60
N PHE A 381 -2.14 -13.38 -15.00
CA PHE A 381 -1.61 -13.12 -16.32
C PHE A 381 -1.26 -14.39 -17.11
N GLY A 382 -1.29 -15.56 -16.45
CA GLY A 382 -1.16 -16.86 -17.11
C GLY A 382 0.27 -17.39 -17.24
N SER A 383 0.49 -18.27 -18.22
CA SER A 383 1.60 -19.23 -18.24
C SER A 383 3.00 -18.63 -18.38
N GLY A 384 3.14 -17.32 -18.67
CA GLY A 384 4.44 -16.65 -18.71
C GLY A 384 5.23 -16.76 -17.39
N TYR A 385 4.53 -16.97 -16.27
CA TYR A 385 5.11 -17.07 -14.93
C TYR A 385 5.27 -18.53 -14.44
N LEU A 386 4.75 -19.51 -15.18
CA LEU A 386 4.74 -20.91 -14.76
C LEU A 386 6.16 -21.46 -14.56
N ASN A 387 7.09 -21.17 -15.48
CA ASN A 387 8.46 -21.66 -15.40
C ASN A 387 9.17 -21.25 -14.11
N ALA A 388 8.93 -20.02 -13.62
CA ALA A 388 9.51 -19.55 -12.36
C ALA A 388 8.95 -20.32 -11.17
N VAL A 389 7.62 -20.51 -11.13
CA VAL A 389 6.94 -21.32 -10.11
C VAL A 389 7.48 -22.75 -10.10
N GLU A 390 7.59 -23.40 -11.26
CA GLU A 390 8.08 -24.78 -11.36
C GLU A 390 9.55 -24.91 -10.94
N HIS A 391 10.39 -23.92 -11.28
CA HIS A 391 11.79 -23.90 -10.88
C HIS A 391 11.94 -23.86 -9.35
N ILE A 392 11.24 -22.94 -8.70
CA ILE A 392 11.28 -22.77 -7.24
C ILE A 392 10.67 -24.00 -6.55
N ALA A 393 9.50 -24.47 -7.02
CA ALA A 393 8.85 -25.66 -6.48
C ALA A 393 9.76 -26.89 -6.55
N LYS A 394 10.48 -27.10 -7.67
CA LYS A 394 11.41 -28.22 -7.81
C LYS A 394 12.64 -28.09 -6.91
N ARG A 395 13.11 -26.87 -6.66
CA ARG A 395 14.32 -26.61 -5.88
C ARG A 395 14.10 -26.80 -4.38
N TYR A 396 12.96 -26.35 -3.86
CA TYR A 396 12.69 -26.31 -2.42
C TYR A 396 11.59 -27.28 -1.95
N GLY A 397 10.82 -27.86 -2.88
CA GLY A 397 9.68 -28.72 -2.62
C GLY A 397 9.91 -30.23 -2.76
#